data_AF-A0A8J3FLS9-F1
#
_entry.id   AF-A0A8J3FLS9-F1
#
_cell.length_a   1.000
_cell.length_b   1.000
_cell.length_c   1.000
_cell.angle_alpha   90.00
_cell.angle_beta   90.00
_cell.angle_gamma   90.00
#
_symmetry.space_group_name_H-M   'P 1'
#
loop_
_entity.id
_entity.type
_entity.pdbx_description
1 polymer ?
#
loop_
_entity_poly.entity_id
_entity_poly.type
_entity_poly.pdbx_seq_one_letter_code
_entity_poly.pdbx_strand_id
1 'polypeptide(L)'
;MAVRILAVLGAVLLLLGGCGGRVPPLAGHRFAAGFLGDKAAVIQLSTQAYETRQHGRVVFVGQDGAARVYRTGGLDMGRLAAHARESVQVSEAASDTVVGAQAGTYARGGQAIGFFAAWLPTVGYVTVFNGGRAAGSGGYRFDVGWRAGGRQRGGTVDRYLLAAGDCGDEVFALAETHGPDGRPGADLSLLRLRFGGTLDVDTVARWPRTPATAGTVMGRLFCAAGGVHFWYETTAGAAQALVASVDPRRGTAAHRVVRRYADRDEQQESAAWHVDRATHLHAGRLYHVDGQGRITAVTVATGAVRRDVVLPMPPYQVGMALTYWSGNRLHVLHQPADLGQPATLTTYDADAGTSLRQLQIKGLGALVEEGAALGDLLVLP
;
A
#
# COMPACT_ATOMS: atom_id res chain seq x y z
N MET A 1 -39.91 -67.36 -14.86
CA MET A 1 -38.58 -67.90 -14.49
C MET A 1 -37.61 -66.74 -14.49
N ALA A 2 -37.10 -66.40 -13.32
CA ALA A 2 -36.33 -65.21 -13.04
C ALA A 2 -34.88 -65.58 -12.71
N VAL A 3 -33.93 -64.78 -13.18
CA VAL A 3 -32.63 -64.60 -12.53
C VAL A 3 -32.20 -63.16 -12.78
N ARG A 4 -32.03 -62.37 -11.72
CA ARG A 4 -30.98 -61.34 -11.66
C ARG A 4 -30.47 -61.20 -10.23
N ILE A 5 -29.15 -61.30 -10.14
CA ILE A 5 -28.29 -61.23 -8.95
C ILE A 5 -28.09 -59.76 -8.59
N LEU A 6 -28.16 -59.40 -7.31
CA LEU A 6 -27.59 -58.17 -6.78
C LEU A 6 -26.79 -58.49 -5.51
N ALA A 7 -25.48 -58.28 -5.60
CA ALA A 7 -24.56 -58.38 -4.48
C ALA A 7 -24.57 -57.09 -3.68
N VAL A 8 -24.77 -57.21 -2.37
CA VAL A 8 -24.57 -56.14 -1.38
C VAL A 8 -23.11 -56.22 -0.94
N LEU A 9 -22.36 -55.16 -1.21
CA LEU A 9 -21.01 -54.98 -0.66
C LEU A 9 -20.92 -53.56 -0.10
N GLY A 10 -20.76 -53.51 1.22
CA GLY A 10 -20.57 -52.29 1.97
C GLY A 10 -19.25 -51.61 1.63
N ALA A 11 -19.27 -50.29 1.68
CA ALA A 11 -18.07 -49.47 1.78
C ALA A 11 -18.32 -48.42 2.86
N VAL A 12 -17.61 -48.61 3.98
CA VAL A 12 -17.27 -47.57 4.94
C VAL A 12 -16.54 -46.48 4.17
N LEU A 13 -17.18 -45.31 4.00
CA LEU A 13 -16.48 -44.14 3.51
C LEU A 13 -15.94 -43.37 4.71
N LEU A 14 -14.62 -43.43 4.88
CA LEU A 14 -13.87 -42.58 5.80
C LEU A 14 -14.18 -41.10 5.54
N LEU A 15 -14.64 -40.42 6.59
CA LEU A 15 -14.60 -38.97 6.72
C LEU A 15 -13.15 -38.51 6.85
N LEU A 16 -12.48 -38.32 5.71
CA LEU A 16 -11.27 -37.52 5.59
C LEU A 16 -11.51 -36.44 4.54
N GLY A 17 -12.47 -35.56 4.83
CA GLY A 17 -12.61 -34.28 4.15
C GLY A 17 -11.70 -33.28 4.85
N GLY A 18 -10.51 -33.04 4.28
CA GLY A 18 -9.63 -31.96 4.71
C GLY A 18 -10.40 -30.64 4.79
N CYS A 19 -10.25 -29.93 5.90
CA CYS A 19 -10.83 -28.61 6.15
C CYS A 19 -10.16 -27.54 5.26
N GLY A 20 -10.32 -27.64 3.95
CA GLY A 20 -10.10 -26.52 3.02
C GLY A 20 -11.30 -25.58 3.10
N GLY A 21 -11.40 -24.83 4.20
CA GLY A 21 -12.51 -23.89 4.42
C GLY A 21 -12.51 -22.80 3.36
N ARG A 22 -13.37 -22.91 2.35
CA ARG A 22 -13.60 -21.84 1.36
C ARG A 22 -14.02 -20.58 2.10
N VAL A 23 -13.32 -19.47 1.87
CA VAL A 23 -13.71 -18.17 2.43
C VAL A 23 -15.02 -17.72 1.78
N PRO A 24 -16.08 -17.45 2.55
CA PRO A 24 -17.38 -17.13 1.98
C PRO A 24 -17.33 -15.79 1.23
N PRO A 25 -17.91 -15.71 0.01
CA PRO A 25 -18.06 -14.45 -0.70
C PRO A 25 -19.10 -13.56 -0.01
N LEU A 26 -18.93 -12.25 -0.12
CA LEU A 26 -19.96 -11.27 0.22
C LEU A 26 -21.01 -11.23 -0.92
N ALA A 27 -22.28 -11.46 -0.57
CA ALA A 27 -23.38 -11.42 -1.53
C ALA A 27 -23.85 -9.98 -1.76
N GLY A 28 -23.71 -9.49 -3.00
CA GLY A 28 -24.20 -8.17 -3.44
C GLY A 28 -23.23 -7.00 -3.20
N HIS A 29 -23.39 -5.93 -3.98
CA HIS A 29 -22.53 -4.72 -3.94
C HIS A 29 -22.94 -3.70 -2.87
N ARG A 30 -23.89 -4.02 -1.98
CA ARG A 30 -24.40 -3.09 -0.96
C ARG A 30 -23.86 -3.44 0.41
N PHE A 31 -22.92 -2.63 0.88
CA PHE A 31 -22.42 -2.70 2.24
C PHE A 31 -23.34 -1.90 3.17
N ALA A 32 -23.70 -2.47 4.32
CA ALA A 32 -24.39 -1.73 5.37
C ALA A 32 -23.46 -0.64 5.95
N ALA A 33 -24.02 0.48 6.40
CA ALA A 33 -23.24 1.60 6.95
C ALA A 33 -22.31 1.19 8.11
N GLY A 34 -22.72 0.20 8.91
CA GLY A 34 -21.94 -0.34 10.03
C GLY A 34 -21.05 -1.55 9.69
N PHE A 35 -20.89 -1.92 8.42
CA PHE A 35 -20.20 -3.17 8.01
C PHE A 35 -18.75 -3.28 8.52
N LEU A 36 -18.07 -2.15 8.73
CA LEU A 36 -16.69 -2.11 9.23
C LEU A 36 -16.60 -2.21 10.77
N GLY A 37 -17.73 -2.11 11.49
CA GLY A 37 -17.77 -1.98 12.95
C GLY A 37 -17.25 -3.19 13.73
N ASP A 38 -17.17 -4.36 13.11
CA ASP A 38 -16.67 -5.63 13.65
C ASP A 38 -15.39 -6.10 12.94
N LYS A 39 -14.82 -5.27 12.05
CA LYS A 39 -13.62 -5.60 11.29
C LYS A 39 -12.37 -5.10 12.01
N ALA A 40 -11.31 -5.91 11.93
CA ALA A 40 -9.97 -5.59 12.42
C ALA A 40 -9.05 -5.13 11.29
N ALA A 41 -9.24 -5.64 10.06
CA ALA A 41 -8.40 -5.27 8.94
C ALA A 41 -9.13 -5.42 7.59
N VAL A 42 -8.59 -4.75 6.58
CA VAL A 42 -8.94 -4.90 5.17
C VAL A 42 -7.67 -5.19 4.40
N ILE A 43 -7.67 -6.28 3.64
CA ILE A 43 -6.53 -6.75 2.86
C ILE A 43 -6.93 -6.73 1.38
N GLN A 44 -6.16 -6.06 0.56
CA GLN A 44 -6.30 -6.14 -0.89
C GLN A 44 -5.40 -7.24 -1.41
N LEU A 45 -5.96 -8.12 -2.24
CA LEU A 45 -5.20 -9.12 -2.97
C LEU A 45 -5.12 -8.69 -4.44
N SER A 46 -3.90 -8.51 -4.92
CA SER A 46 -3.62 -8.16 -6.30
C SER A 46 -3.65 -9.41 -7.17
N THR A 47 -4.38 -9.34 -8.28
CA THR A 47 -4.34 -10.35 -9.34
C THR A 47 -3.54 -9.89 -10.56
N GLN A 48 -2.90 -8.71 -10.50
CA GLN A 48 -2.18 -8.12 -11.63
C GLN A 48 -1.00 -8.98 -12.11
N ALA A 49 -0.45 -9.84 -11.25
CA ALA A 49 0.61 -10.78 -11.61
C ALA A 49 0.14 -11.94 -12.51
N TYR A 50 -1.18 -12.12 -12.70
CA TYR A 50 -1.75 -13.22 -13.47
C TYR A 50 -2.64 -12.66 -14.57
N GLU A 51 -2.12 -12.61 -15.80
CA GLU A 51 -2.77 -12.06 -17.01
C GLU A 51 -4.18 -12.63 -17.28
N THR A 52 -4.49 -13.80 -16.73
CA THR A 52 -5.78 -14.49 -16.90
C THR A 52 -6.86 -14.10 -15.86
N ARG A 53 -6.53 -13.34 -14.80
CA ARG A 53 -7.45 -13.04 -13.69
C ARG A 53 -7.78 -11.56 -13.59
N GLN A 54 -8.91 -11.18 -14.19
CA GLN A 54 -9.38 -9.79 -14.28
C GLN A 54 -10.19 -9.28 -13.07
N HIS A 55 -10.20 -10.01 -11.95
CA HIS A 55 -10.99 -9.65 -10.77
C HIS A 55 -10.10 -9.56 -9.53
N GLY A 56 -9.98 -8.33 -9.01
CA GLY A 56 -9.45 -8.07 -7.69
C GLY A 56 -10.25 -8.72 -6.56
N ARG A 57 -9.61 -8.85 -5.40
CA ARG A 57 -10.25 -9.37 -4.19
C ARG A 57 -9.88 -8.49 -3.01
N VAL A 58 -10.89 -8.11 -2.25
CA VAL A 58 -10.70 -7.42 -0.98
C VAL A 58 -11.23 -8.31 0.13
N VAL A 59 -10.37 -8.61 1.10
CA VAL A 59 -10.67 -9.45 2.23
C VAL A 59 -10.92 -8.58 3.45
N PHE A 60 -12.12 -8.67 4.01
CA PHE A 60 -12.49 -8.06 5.27
C PHE A 60 -12.28 -9.06 6.39
N VAL A 61 -11.42 -8.72 7.35
CA VAL A 61 -11.04 -9.59 8.47
C VAL A 61 -11.79 -9.14 9.71
N GLY A 62 -12.57 -10.03 10.30
CA GLY A 62 -13.25 -9.82 11.57
C GLY A 62 -12.29 -9.74 12.75
N GLN A 63 -12.74 -9.17 13.87
CA GLN A 63 -11.97 -9.13 15.12
C GLN A 63 -11.64 -10.52 15.68
N ASP A 64 -12.40 -11.54 15.28
CA ASP A 64 -12.22 -12.97 15.58
C ASP A 64 -11.28 -13.70 14.59
N GLY A 65 -10.78 -13.01 13.55
CA GLY A 65 -9.93 -13.57 12.52
C GLY A 65 -10.68 -14.23 11.35
N ALA A 66 -12.02 -14.19 11.34
CA ALA A 66 -12.80 -14.69 10.23
C ALA A 66 -12.66 -13.76 9.00
N ALA A 67 -12.32 -14.34 7.85
CA ALA A 67 -12.20 -13.61 6.59
C ALA A 67 -13.52 -13.64 5.80
N ARG A 68 -13.85 -12.55 5.11
CA ARG A 68 -14.91 -12.48 4.09
C ARG A 68 -14.37 -11.79 2.84
N VAL A 69 -14.65 -12.36 1.66
CA VAL A 69 -14.10 -11.82 0.40
C VAL A 69 -15.15 -11.04 -0.36
N TYR A 70 -14.80 -9.80 -0.71
CA TYR A 70 -15.43 -9.05 -1.78
C TYR A 70 -14.65 -9.27 -3.07
N ARG A 71 -15.32 -9.77 -4.11
CA ARG A 71 -14.74 -9.91 -5.45
C ARG A 71 -15.10 -8.66 -6.24
N THR A 72 -14.09 -7.95 -6.75
CA THR A 72 -14.29 -6.73 -7.53
C THR A 72 -14.78 -7.07 -8.93
N GLY A 73 -15.46 -6.12 -9.58
CA GLY A 73 -15.97 -6.29 -10.94
C GLY A 73 -14.88 -6.19 -12.00
N GLY A 74 -13.81 -5.44 -11.74
CA GLY A 74 -12.69 -5.25 -12.66
C GLY A 74 -11.30 -5.43 -12.01
N LEU A 75 -10.27 -5.10 -12.79
CA LEU A 75 -8.87 -5.15 -12.38
C LEU A 75 -8.67 -4.33 -11.10
N ASP A 76 -8.02 -4.93 -10.12
CA ASP A 76 -7.63 -4.27 -8.88
C ASP A 76 -6.63 -3.15 -9.14
N MET A 77 -6.77 -2.02 -8.47
CA MET A 77 -5.83 -0.89 -8.61
C MET A 77 -4.77 -0.84 -7.51
N GLY A 78 -4.64 -1.85 -6.66
CA GLY A 78 -3.50 -2.03 -5.75
C GLY A 78 -3.36 -1.03 -4.60
N ARG A 79 -4.35 -0.16 -4.36
CA ARG A 79 -4.34 0.78 -3.23
C ARG A 79 -5.66 0.83 -2.47
N LEU A 80 -5.56 0.87 -1.14
CA LEU A 80 -6.66 1.13 -0.23
C LEU A 80 -6.49 2.48 0.49
N ALA A 81 -7.61 3.18 0.71
CA ALA A 81 -7.67 4.38 1.54
C ALA A 81 -8.77 4.26 2.59
N ALA A 82 -8.55 4.81 3.78
CA ALA A 82 -9.51 4.77 4.89
C ALA A 82 -9.80 6.17 5.42
N HIS A 83 -11.06 6.43 5.77
CA HIS A 83 -11.44 7.51 6.67
C HIS A 83 -11.63 6.90 8.07
N ALA A 84 -10.54 6.82 8.83
CA ALA A 84 -10.51 6.15 10.13
C ALA A 84 -11.21 4.77 10.08
N ARG A 85 -12.20 4.55 10.95
CA ARG A 85 -13.03 3.35 11.00
C ARG A 85 -14.37 3.51 10.26
N GLU A 86 -14.64 4.70 9.74
CA GLU A 86 -15.94 5.03 9.17
C GLU A 86 -16.11 4.43 7.79
N SER A 87 -15.11 4.58 6.93
CA SER A 87 -15.18 4.08 5.57
C SER A 87 -13.84 3.65 4.99
N VAL A 88 -13.89 2.76 4.01
CA VAL A 88 -12.75 2.31 3.20
C VAL A 88 -13.11 2.43 1.73
N GLN A 89 -12.22 3.02 0.93
CA GLN A 89 -12.31 3.01 -0.52
C GLN A 89 -11.51 1.85 -1.10
N VAL A 90 -12.15 1.17 -2.04
CA VAL A 90 -11.59 0.14 -2.91
C VAL A 90 -11.67 0.63 -4.34
N SER A 91 -10.52 0.78 -5.00
CA SER A 91 -10.46 1.24 -6.40
C SER A 91 -10.32 0.07 -7.37
N GLU A 92 -11.20 0.05 -8.36
CA GLU A 92 -11.20 -0.89 -9.49
C GLU A 92 -10.95 -0.12 -10.79
N ALA A 93 -10.53 -0.79 -11.88
CA ALA A 93 -10.20 -0.14 -13.16
C ALA A 93 -11.17 0.99 -13.59
N ALA A 94 -12.49 0.78 -13.47
CA ALA A 94 -13.51 1.72 -13.94
C ALA A 94 -14.42 2.25 -12.82
N SER A 95 -14.13 1.98 -11.55
CA SER A 95 -14.95 2.49 -10.44
C SER A 95 -14.18 2.64 -9.13
N ASP A 96 -14.75 3.41 -8.21
CA ASP A 96 -14.35 3.46 -6.81
C ASP A 96 -15.53 3.00 -5.96
N THR A 97 -15.34 1.96 -5.14
CA THR A 97 -16.35 1.49 -4.19
C THR A 97 -15.96 1.93 -2.79
N VAL A 98 -16.85 2.68 -2.13
CA VAL A 98 -16.74 3.04 -0.72
C VAL A 98 -17.57 2.09 0.12
N VAL A 99 -16.95 1.52 1.14
CA VAL A 99 -17.54 0.60 2.11
C VAL A 99 -17.64 1.29 3.46
N GLY A 100 -18.77 1.16 4.15
CA GLY A 100 -19.01 1.79 5.46
C GLY A 100 -19.88 3.04 5.36
N ALA A 101 -19.51 4.11 6.07
CA ALA A 101 -20.15 5.41 5.95
C ALA A 101 -20.09 5.91 4.49
N GLN A 102 -21.17 6.53 4.03
CA GLN A 102 -21.28 7.04 2.64
C GLN A 102 -21.08 5.95 1.56
N ALA A 103 -21.44 4.70 1.89
CA ALA A 103 -21.29 3.56 0.98
C ALA A 103 -21.90 3.82 -0.40
N GLY A 104 -21.17 3.40 -1.43
CA GLY A 104 -21.59 3.55 -2.81
C GLY A 104 -20.47 3.21 -3.79
N THR A 105 -20.84 2.93 -5.02
CA THR A 105 -19.90 2.71 -6.13
C THR A 105 -20.02 3.86 -7.11
N TYR A 106 -18.88 4.45 -7.47
CA TYR A 106 -18.77 5.63 -8.29
C TYR A 106 -18.00 5.28 -9.56
N ALA A 107 -18.66 5.38 -10.71
CA ALA A 107 -18.03 5.09 -11.99
C ALA A 107 -16.99 6.17 -12.37
N ARG A 108 -15.94 5.77 -13.08
CA ARG A 108 -14.87 6.62 -13.60
C ARG A 108 -14.33 6.06 -14.92
N GLY A 109 -13.47 6.83 -15.59
CA GLY A 109 -12.74 6.35 -16.77
C GLY A 109 -11.81 5.18 -16.42
N GLY A 110 -11.58 4.29 -17.37
CA GLY A 110 -10.75 3.10 -17.18
C GLY A 110 -9.29 3.43 -16.82
N GLN A 111 -8.74 2.67 -15.88
CA GLN A 111 -7.37 2.76 -15.38
C GLN A 111 -6.76 1.35 -15.28
N ALA A 112 -5.43 1.29 -15.36
CA ALA A 112 -4.71 0.01 -15.36
C ALA A 112 -3.89 -0.23 -14.08
N ILE A 113 -3.34 0.83 -13.48
CA ILE A 113 -2.39 0.71 -12.37
C ILE A 113 -2.65 1.84 -11.37
N GLY A 114 -2.97 1.53 -10.12
CA GLY A 114 -3.02 2.54 -9.06
C GLY A 114 -1.63 2.85 -8.53
N PHE A 115 -1.43 4.11 -8.17
CA PHE A 115 -0.18 4.64 -7.66
C PHE A 115 -0.32 5.04 -6.19
N PHE A 116 -1.36 5.80 -5.86
CA PHE A 116 -1.58 6.36 -4.53
C PHE A 116 -3.08 6.49 -4.23
N ALA A 117 -3.45 6.29 -2.96
CA ALA A 117 -4.78 6.57 -2.47
C ALA A 117 -4.72 7.17 -1.05
N ALA A 118 -5.61 8.14 -0.78
CA ALA A 118 -5.73 8.76 0.53
C ALA A 118 -7.16 9.28 0.77
N TRP A 119 -7.46 9.55 2.04
CA TRP A 119 -8.59 10.37 2.45
C TRP A 119 -8.06 11.74 2.88
N LEU A 120 -8.60 12.81 2.32
CA LEU A 120 -8.31 14.19 2.71
C LEU A 120 -9.53 14.78 3.43
N PRO A 121 -9.38 15.52 4.54
CA PRO A 121 -10.51 15.98 5.36
C PRO A 121 -11.61 16.76 4.62
N THR A 122 -11.24 17.66 3.71
CA THR A 122 -12.20 18.54 2.99
C THR A 122 -12.59 18.04 1.61
N VAL A 123 -11.76 17.17 1.02
CA VAL A 123 -11.95 16.64 -0.34
C VAL A 123 -12.59 15.24 -0.30
N GLY A 124 -12.32 14.48 0.75
CA GLY A 124 -12.62 13.06 0.85
C GLY A 124 -11.58 12.21 0.12
N TYR A 125 -12.05 11.15 -0.53
CA TYR A 125 -11.18 10.20 -1.22
C TYR A 125 -10.50 10.78 -2.46
N VAL A 126 -9.19 10.59 -2.54
CA VAL A 126 -8.34 10.92 -3.68
C VAL A 126 -7.57 9.67 -4.11
N THR A 127 -7.53 9.44 -5.42
CA THR A 127 -6.79 8.35 -6.04
C THR A 127 -5.95 8.86 -7.19
N VAL A 128 -4.74 8.31 -7.32
CA VAL A 128 -3.79 8.60 -8.39
C VAL A 128 -3.44 7.30 -9.08
N PHE A 129 -3.46 7.31 -10.41
CA PHE A 129 -3.22 6.17 -11.27
C PHE A 129 -2.06 6.46 -12.20
N ASN A 130 -1.26 5.44 -12.48
CA ASN A 130 -0.24 5.52 -13.51
C ASN A 130 -0.91 5.33 -14.88
N GLY A 131 -1.01 6.42 -15.64
CA GLY A 131 -1.59 6.43 -16.99
C GLY A 131 -0.60 6.04 -18.09
N GLY A 132 0.65 5.73 -17.73
CA GLY A 132 1.72 5.38 -18.67
C GLY A 132 2.30 6.59 -19.41
N ARG A 133 2.93 6.32 -20.56
CA ARG A 133 3.45 7.38 -21.44
C ARG A 133 2.30 8.03 -22.19
N ALA A 134 2.18 9.35 -22.10
CA ALA A 134 1.13 10.07 -22.80
C ALA A 134 1.44 10.13 -24.31
N ALA A 135 0.48 9.72 -25.14
CA ALA A 135 0.64 9.66 -26.59
C ALA A 135 1.06 11.03 -27.16
N GLY A 136 2.16 11.07 -27.93
CA GLY A 136 2.67 12.29 -28.57
C GLY A 136 3.40 13.27 -27.65
N SER A 137 3.39 13.06 -26.33
CA SER A 137 4.25 13.77 -25.39
C SER A 137 5.41 12.87 -25.02
N GLY A 138 6.65 13.34 -25.02
CA GLY A 138 7.81 12.52 -24.65
C GLY A 138 7.83 12.06 -23.18
N GLY A 139 6.74 12.21 -22.42
CA GLY A 139 6.69 12.04 -20.97
C GLY A 139 5.60 11.07 -20.46
N TYR A 140 5.62 10.87 -19.14
CA TYR A 140 4.63 10.09 -18.39
C TYR A 140 3.47 10.97 -17.91
N ARG A 141 2.30 10.34 -17.74
CA ARG A 141 1.08 10.96 -17.22
C ARG A 141 0.50 10.11 -16.09
N PHE A 142 0.05 10.79 -15.05
CA PHE A 142 -0.74 10.19 -13.96
C PHE A 142 -2.14 10.78 -13.96
N ASP A 143 -3.15 9.93 -13.95
CA ASP A 143 -4.55 10.35 -13.84
C ASP A 143 -4.93 10.44 -12.37
N VAL A 144 -5.69 11.48 -12.02
CA VAL A 144 -6.08 11.78 -10.65
C VAL A 144 -7.60 11.82 -10.56
N GLY A 145 -8.18 11.08 -9.63
CA GLY A 145 -9.62 11.08 -9.35
C GLY A 145 -9.90 11.56 -7.93
N TRP A 146 -10.93 12.39 -7.77
CA TRP A 146 -11.43 12.79 -6.45
C TRP A 146 -12.92 13.12 -6.50
N ARG A 147 -13.53 13.32 -5.32
CA ARG A 147 -14.90 13.82 -5.22
C ARG A 147 -14.89 15.28 -4.77
N ALA A 148 -15.67 16.12 -5.44
CA ALA A 148 -15.90 17.50 -5.01
C ALA A 148 -17.34 17.89 -5.27
N GLY A 149 -18.03 18.40 -4.25
CA GLY A 149 -19.45 18.78 -4.34
C GLY A 149 -20.36 17.62 -4.73
N GLY A 150 -20.11 16.41 -4.20
CA GLY A 150 -20.88 15.20 -4.49
C GLY A 150 -20.64 14.58 -5.88
N ARG A 151 -19.82 15.18 -6.73
CA ARG A 151 -19.51 14.70 -8.09
C ARG A 151 -18.10 14.13 -8.17
N GLN A 152 -17.91 13.12 -9.02
CA GLN A 152 -16.58 12.66 -9.41
C GLN A 152 -15.91 13.74 -10.26
N ARG A 153 -14.64 14.03 -9.96
CA ARG A 153 -13.76 14.93 -10.69
C ARG A 153 -12.51 14.17 -11.13
N GLY A 154 -11.85 14.71 -12.14
CA GLY A 154 -10.65 14.14 -12.71
C GLY A 154 -9.65 15.22 -13.11
N GLY A 155 -8.38 14.87 -13.15
CA GLY A 155 -7.27 15.73 -13.54
C GLY A 155 -6.04 14.89 -13.88
N THR A 156 -4.96 15.54 -14.30
CA THR A 156 -3.75 14.85 -14.75
C THR A 156 -2.51 15.51 -14.18
N VAL A 157 -1.46 14.72 -13.97
CA VAL A 157 -0.11 15.19 -13.65
C VAL A 157 0.83 14.68 -14.73
N ASP A 158 1.36 15.61 -15.53
CA ASP A 158 2.23 15.30 -16.67
C ASP A 158 3.71 15.26 -16.24
N ARG A 159 3.99 14.33 -15.32
CA ARG A 159 5.31 14.00 -14.76
C ARG A 159 5.37 12.53 -14.39
N TYR A 160 6.58 11.97 -14.35
CA TYR A 160 6.77 10.66 -13.71
C TYR A 160 6.78 10.84 -12.19
N LEU A 161 5.83 10.22 -11.49
CA LEU A 161 5.74 10.29 -10.03
C LEU A 161 6.51 9.13 -9.40
N LEU A 162 7.36 9.46 -8.43
CA LEU A 162 8.20 8.51 -7.70
C LEU A 162 7.54 8.07 -6.38
N ALA A 163 6.89 9.01 -5.69
CA ALA A 163 6.14 8.74 -4.47
C ALA A 163 5.16 9.89 -4.20
N ALA A 164 4.16 9.64 -3.36
CA ALA A 164 3.23 10.66 -2.90
C ALA A 164 2.89 10.52 -1.41
N GLY A 165 2.36 11.58 -0.83
CA GLY A 165 1.93 11.66 0.56
C GLY A 165 0.85 12.72 0.74
N ASP A 166 -0.09 12.47 1.64
CA ASP A 166 -1.12 13.41 2.05
C ASP A 166 -0.62 14.27 3.22
N CYS A 167 -0.94 15.56 3.17
CA CYS A 167 -0.54 16.56 4.15
C CYS A 167 -1.72 17.47 4.46
N GLY A 168 -2.66 16.95 5.25
CA GLY A 168 -3.95 17.63 5.48
C GLY A 168 -4.81 17.53 4.23
N ASP A 169 -5.11 18.66 3.61
CA ASP A 169 -5.96 18.75 2.41
C ASP A 169 -5.19 18.79 1.08
N GLU A 170 -3.86 18.66 1.15
CA GLU A 170 -2.97 18.67 -0.01
C GLU A 170 -2.30 17.31 -0.20
N VAL A 171 -1.94 16.98 -1.44
CA VAL A 171 -1.04 15.86 -1.74
C VAL A 171 0.28 16.43 -2.23
N PHE A 172 1.37 16.00 -1.62
CA PHE A 172 2.71 16.25 -2.16
C PHE A 172 3.18 15.02 -2.92
N ALA A 173 3.82 15.24 -4.07
CA ALA A 173 4.37 14.17 -4.89
C ALA A 173 5.81 14.47 -5.27
N LEU A 174 6.69 13.49 -5.10
CA LEU A 174 8.03 13.54 -5.67
C LEU A 174 7.94 13.13 -7.14
N ALA A 175 8.51 13.92 -8.02
CA ALA A 175 8.39 13.74 -9.45
C ALA A 175 9.70 14.00 -10.19
N GLU A 176 9.81 13.43 -11.37
CA GLU A 176 10.86 13.72 -12.32
C GLU A 176 10.29 13.87 -13.74
N THR A 177 11.06 14.55 -14.58
CA THR A 177 10.77 14.63 -16.02
C THR A 177 11.45 13.46 -16.71
N HIS A 178 10.79 12.82 -17.67
CA HIS A 178 11.43 11.83 -18.53
C HIS A 178 11.62 12.40 -19.94
N GLY A 179 12.77 12.13 -20.54
CA GLY A 179 13.04 12.49 -21.92
C GLY A 179 12.30 11.57 -22.91
N PRO A 180 12.30 11.91 -24.22
CA PRO A 180 11.73 11.06 -25.27
C PRO A 180 12.31 9.63 -25.29
N ASP A 181 13.57 9.47 -24.89
CA ASP A 181 14.28 8.20 -24.76
C ASP A 181 13.91 7.41 -23.49
N GLY A 182 13.05 7.96 -22.63
CA GLY A 182 12.59 7.35 -21.39
C GLY A 182 13.56 7.50 -20.23
N ARG A 183 14.65 8.26 -20.40
CA ARG A 183 15.61 8.49 -19.32
C ARG A 183 15.10 9.56 -18.34
N PRO A 184 15.38 9.38 -17.04
CA PRO A 184 15.07 10.41 -16.06
C PRO A 184 15.89 11.67 -16.33
N GLY A 185 15.27 12.82 -16.11
CA GLY A 185 15.88 14.14 -16.25
C GLY A 185 16.90 14.43 -15.16
N ALA A 186 17.56 15.58 -15.30
CA ALA A 186 18.62 15.99 -14.39
C ALA A 186 18.12 16.44 -13.01
N ASP A 187 16.82 16.72 -12.86
CA ASP A 187 16.26 17.29 -11.63
C ASP A 187 15.12 16.44 -11.04
N LEU A 188 15.08 16.41 -9.71
CA LEU A 188 13.92 16.00 -8.94
C LEU A 188 13.06 17.23 -8.64
N SER A 189 11.75 17.05 -8.62
CA SER A 189 10.78 18.10 -8.30
C SER A 189 9.84 17.64 -7.20
N LEU A 190 9.53 18.52 -6.25
CA LEU A 190 8.42 18.33 -5.34
C LEU A 190 7.21 19.08 -5.90
N LEU A 191 6.13 18.34 -6.14
CA LEU A 191 4.85 18.87 -6.58
C LEU A 191 3.90 19.02 -5.39
N ARG A 192 3.05 20.03 -5.42
CA ARG A 192 1.90 20.22 -4.53
C ARG A 192 0.63 20.14 -5.37
N LEU A 193 -0.26 19.22 -5.01
CA LEU A 193 -1.54 18.97 -5.67
C LEU A 193 -2.66 19.47 -4.77
N ARG A 194 -3.53 20.31 -5.32
CA ARG A 194 -4.70 20.88 -4.63
C ARG A 194 -5.98 20.54 -5.40
N PHE A 195 -7.01 20.13 -4.68
CA PHE A 195 -8.21 19.53 -5.26
C PHE A 195 -9.41 20.47 -5.10
N GLY A 196 -9.81 21.12 -6.19
CA GLY A 196 -10.98 22.00 -6.23
C GLY A 196 -12.00 21.56 -7.29
N GLY A 197 -12.59 22.54 -7.96
CA GLY A 197 -13.36 22.29 -9.20
C GLY A 197 -12.49 21.72 -10.32
N THR A 198 -11.20 22.03 -10.30
CA THR A 198 -10.14 21.50 -11.15
C THR A 198 -8.96 21.05 -10.28
N LEU A 199 -8.06 20.24 -10.83
CA LEU A 199 -6.78 19.90 -10.20
C LEU A 199 -5.81 21.06 -10.42
N ASP A 200 -5.20 21.54 -9.35
CA ASP A 200 -4.11 22.52 -9.40
C ASP A 200 -2.78 21.83 -9.00
N VAL A 201 -1.72 22.06 -9.77
CA VAL A 201 -0.44 21.36 -9.65
C VAL A 201 0.70 22.36 -9.69
N ASP A 202 1.31 22.60 -8.53
CA ASP A 202 2.45 23.51 -8.38
C ASP A 202 3.75 22.75 -8.23
N THR A 203 4.83 23.19 -8.89
CA THR A 203 6.18 22.77 -8.51
C THR A 203 6.68 23.69 -7.41
N VAL A 204 6.83 23.17 -6.19
CA VAL A 204 7.21 23.96 -5.00
C VAL A 204 8.69 23.90 -4.67
N ALA A 205 9.40 22.90 -5.18
CA ALA A 205 10.85 22.78 -5.05
C ALA A 205 11.42 21.98 -6.24
N ARG A 206 12.68 22.27 -6.58
CA ARG A 206 13.45 21.54 -7.59
C ARG A 206 14.91 21.50 -7.19
N TRP A 207 15.56 20.35 -7.35
CA TRP A 207 16.98 20.18 -7.05
C TRP A 207 17.61 19.12 -7.95
N PRO A 208 18.93 19.19 -8.19
CA PRO A 208 19.61 18.29 -9.10
C PRO A 208 19.65 16.85 -8.58
N ARG A 209 19.55 15.90 -9.50
CA ARG A 209 19.78 14.48 -9.29
C ARG A 209 21.27 14.19 -9.50
N THR A 210 21.95 13.89 -8.40
CA THR A 210 23.37 13.53 -8.35
C THR A 210 23.53 12.07 -7.92
N PRO A 211 24.69 11.43 -8.10
CA PRO A 211 24.90 10.07 -7.57
C PRO A 211 24.61 9.93 -6.06
N ALA A 212 24.74 11.01 -5.28
CA ALA A 212 24.44 11.03 -3.85
C ALA A 212 22.93 11.19 -3.51
N THR A 213 22.11 11.59 -4.49
CA THR A 213 20.67 11.87 -4.31
C THR A 213 19.78 11.05 -5.24
N ALA A 214 20.37 10.37 -6.23
CA ALA A 214 19.70 9.39 -7.06
C ALA A 214 19.42 8.13 -6.24
N GLY A 215 18.15 7.78 -6.14
CA GLY A 215 17.73 6.65 -5.32
C GLY A 215 16.29 6.25 -5.54
N THR A 216 15.91 5.15 -4.90
CA THR A 216 14.53 4.66 -4.88
C THR A 216 13.88 5.17 -3.59
N VAL A 217 12.73 5.84 -3.72
CA VAL A 217 11.97 6.31 -2.55
C VAL A 217 11.38 5.12 -1.81
N MET A 218 11.55 5.10 -0.49
CA MET A 218 10.99 4.07 0.39
C MET A 218 9.73 4.64 1.06
N GLY A 219 8.57 4.23 0.55
CA GLY A 219 7.28 4.60 1.10
C GLY A 219 6.79 5.98 0.72
N ARG A 220 6.07 6.63 1.63
CA ARG A 220 5.32 7.87 1.37
C ARG A 220 6.11 9.12 1.74
N LEU A 221 5.60 10.26 1.26
CA LEU A 221 6.02 11.57 1.72
C LEU A 221 5.24 11.94 2.98
N PHE A 222 5.87 12.68 3.89
CA PHE A 222 5.25 13.12 5.15
C PHE A 222 5.53 14.60 5.43
N CYS A 223 4.53 15.34 5.89
CA CYS A 223 4.70 16.73 6.30
C CYS A 223 4.88 16.85 7.81
N ALA A 224 5.98 17.48 8.23
CA ALA A 224 6.27 17.79 9.62
C ALA A 224 7.20 18.99 9.70
N ALA A 225 7.21 19.72 10.83
CA ALA A 225 8.16 20.79 11.08
C ALA A 225 8.31 21.82 9.93
N GLY A 226 7.23 22.08 9.18
CA GLY A 226 7.21 23.01 8.04
C GLY A 226 7.86 22.48 6.75
N GLY A 227 8.29 21.22 6.71
CA GLY A 227 8.89 20.58 5.54
C GLY A 227 8.15 19.33 5.06
N VAL A 228 8.60 18.80 3.94
CA VAL A 228 8.19 17.51 3.38
C VAL A 228 9.37 16.54 3.45
N HIS A 229 9.14 15.37 4.03
CA HIS A 229 10.17 14.40 4.36
C HIS A 229 9.87 13.06 3.69
N PHE A 230 10.92 12.41 3.20
CA PHE A 230 10.81 11.06 2.66
C PHE A 230 12.13 10.31 2.83
N TRP A 231 12.01 9.00 2.95
CA TRP A 231 13.14 8.08 2.99
C TRP A 231 13.47 7.62 1.57
N TYR A 232 14.74 7.46 1.27
CA TYR A 232 15.15 6.82 0.02
C TYR A 232 16.48 6.12 0.21
N GLU A 233 16.74 5.13 -0.64
CA GLU A 233 18.04 4.48 -0.70
C GLU A 233 18.73 4.80 -2.01
N THR A 234 20.03 5.04 -1.96
CA THR A 234 20.79 5.39 -3.16
C THR A 234 20.76 4.25 -4.17
N THR A 235 20.78 4.59 -5.46
CA THR A 235 20.96 3.61 -6.55
C THR A 235 22.28 3.79 -7.29
N ALA A 236 23.01 4.87 -6.98
CA ALA A 236 24.34 5.16 -7.49
C ALA A 236 25.27 5.61 -6.35
N GLY A 237 26.58 5.60 -6.58
CA GLY A 237 27.57 5.97 -5.56
C GLY A 237 27.62 4.99 -4.39
N ALA A 238 27.79 5.50 -3.17
CA ALA A 238 27.84 4.68 -1.95
C ALA A 238 26.46 4.10 -1.59
N ALA A 239 26.41 2.84 -1.16
CA ALA A 239 25.20 2.16 -0.70
C ALA A 239 24.74 2.74 0.64
N GLN A 240 23.66 3.52 0.61
CA GLN A 240 23.20 4.30 1.77
C GLN A 240 21.69 4.47 1.78
N ALA A 241 21.13 4.55 2.98
CA ALA A 241 19.78 5.04 3.22
C ALA A 241 19.83 6.48 3.72
N LEU A 242 18.96 7.32 3.17
CA LEU A 242 18.88 8.74 3.49
C LEU A 242 17.45 9.17 3.80
N VAL A 243 17.34 10.24 4.57
CA VAL A 243 16.13 11.03 4.68
C VAL A 243 16.35 12.37 3.98
N ALA A 244 15.50 12.65 3.01
CA ALA A 244 15.37 13.97 2.42
C ALA A 244 14.39 14.82 3.25
N SER A 245 14.72 16.10 3.41
CA SER A 245 13.86 17.12 4.01
C SER A 245 13.80 18.31 3.06
N VAL A 246 12.64 18.54 2.47
CA VAL A 246 12.40 19.62 1.52
C VAL A 246 11.66 20.74 2.21
N ASP A 247 12.17 21.96 2.10
CA ASP A 247 11.49 23.18 2.54
C ASP A 247 10.71 23.75 1.35
N PRO A 248 9.36 23.64 1.32
CA PRO A 248 8.57 24.11 0.19
C PRO A 248 8.51 25.63 0.07
N ARG A 249 8.91 26.38 1.11
CA ARG A 249 8.95 27.85 1.08
C ARG A 249 10.25 28.36 0.47
N ARG A 250 11.35 27.65 0.73
CA ARG A 250 12.68 27.99 0.19
C ARG A 250 13.00 27.27 -1.12
N GLY A 251 12.26 26.22 -1.45
CA GLY A 251 12.49 25.41 -2.64
C GLY A 251 13.74 24.52 -2.56
N THR A 252 14.28 24.29 -1.36
CA THR A 252 15.56 23.59 -1.13
C THR A 252 15.35 22.23 -0.49
N ALA A 253 16.16 21.24 -0.90
CA ALA A 253 16.21 19.92 -0.28
C ALA A 253 17.53 19.71 0.50
N ALA A 254 17.42 19.16 1.69
CA ALA A 254 18.55 18.68 2.49
C ALA A 254 18.50 17.16 2.61
N HIS A 255 19.64 16.49 2.44
CA HIS A 255 19.76 15.04 2.47
C HIS A 255 20.64 14.62 3.63
N ARG A 256 20.15 13.71 4.47
CA ARG A 256 20.89 13.19 5.62
C ARG A 256 21.05 11.68 5.49
N VAL A 257 22.28 11.21 5.60
CA VAL A 257 22.57 9.77 5.69
C VAL A 257 22.07 9.25 7.04
N VAL A 258 21.27 8.20 7.00
CA VAL A 258 20.71 7.54 8.18
C VAL A 258 21.38 6.19 8.41
N ARG A 259 21.70 5.47 7.33
CA ARG A 259 22.44 4.21 7.37
C ARG A 259 23.43 4.16 6.22
N ARG A 260 24.60 3.56 6.50
CA ARG A 260 25.57 3.15 5.49
C ARG A 260 25.58 1.63 5.47
N TYR A 261 25.38 1.06 4.30
CA TYR A 261 25.55 -0.37 4.09
C TYR A 261 27.02 -0.65 3.79
N ALA A 262 27.48 -1.86 4.08
CA ALA A 262 28.81 -2.34 3.72
C ALA A 262 29.00 -2.32 2.20
N ASP A 263 27.96 -2.76 1.47
CA ASP A 263 27.92 -2.83 0.01
C ASP A 263 26.47 -2.79 -0.50
N ARG A 264 26.29 -3.07 -1.80
CA ARG A 264 24.98 -3.10 -2.46
C ARG A 264 24.20 -4.37 -2.15
N ASP A 265 24.86 -5.45 -1.79
CA ASP A 265 24.21 -6.72 -1.49
C ASP A 265 23.51 -6.62 -0.14
N GLU A 266 24.17 -6.06 0.89
CA GLU A 266 23.53 -5.78 2.19
C GLU A 266 22.33 -4.83 2.04
N GLN A 267 22.44 -3.81 1.17
CA GLN A 267 21.33 -2.91 0.88
C GLN A 267 20.15 -3.66 0.26
N GLN A 268 20.42 -4.52 -0.73
CA GLN A 268 19.37 -5.29 -1.40
C GLN A 268 18.71 -6.30 -0.44
N GLU A 269 19.48 -6.95 0.43
CA GLU A 269 18.96 -7.82 1.49
C GLU A 269 18.12 -7.07 2.54
N SER A 270 18.38 -5.77 2.71
CA SER A 270 17.62 -4.88 3.59
C SER A 270 16.40 -4.25 2.93
N ALA A 271 16.13 -4.49 1.64
CA ALA A 271 15.04 -3.84 0.92
C ALA A 271 13.66 -4.18 1.53
N ALA A 272 12.86 -3.16 1.81
CA ALA A 272 11.55 -3.33 2.43
C ALA A 272 10.57 -4.13 1.54
N TRP A 273 9.80 -5.03 2.16
CA TRP A 273 8.86 -5.93 1.44
C TRP A 273 7.65 -5.21 0.87
N HIS A 274 7.13 -4.25 1.64
CA HIS A 274 5.99 -3.42 1.29
C HIS A 274 6.45 -1.97 1.24
N VAL A 275 7.21 -1.65 0.20
CA VAL A 275 7.90 -0.36 0.04
C VAL A 275 6.97 0.81 0.37
N ASP A 276 5.76 0.83 -0.19
CA ASP A 276 4.79 1.93 -0.05
C ASP A 276 4.34 2.20 1.39
N ARG A 277 4.34 1.19 2.26
CA ARG A 277 4.00 1.32 3.69
C ARG A 277 5.19 1.01 4.59
N ALA A 278 6.41 1.04 4.07
CA ALA A 278 7.62 0.81 4.85
C ALA A 278 7.94 1.98 5.79
N THR A 279 7.35 3.16 5.56
CA THR A 279 7.62 4.37 6.34
C THR A 279 6.37 4.96 7.00
N HIS A 280 6.58 5.65 8.11
CA HIS A 280 5.52 6.31 8.87
C HIS A 280 6.02 7.51 9.67
N LEU A 281 5.22 8.57 9.74
CA LEU A 281 5.48 9.70 10.62
C LEU A 281 4.57 9.63 11.84
N HIS A 282 5.17 9.57 13.03
CA HIS A 282 4.45 9.66 14.29
C HIS A 282 5.25 10.46 15.32
N ALA A 283 4.59 11.37 16.04
CA ALA A 283 5.20 12.20 17.09
C ALA A 283 6.53 12.89 16.66
N GLY A 284 6.59 13.40 15.43
CA GLY A 284 7.77 14.07 14.88
C GLY A 284 8.94 13.13 14.51
N ARG A 285 8.73 11.81 14.54
CA ARG A 285 9.70 10.80 14.13
C ARG A 285 9.26 10.12 12.85
N LEU A 286 10.16 10.07 11.89
CA LEU A 286 10.00 9.29 10.66
C LEU A 286 10.59 7.89 10.90
N TYR A 287 9.72 6.89 10.92
CA TYR A 287 10.04 5.48 11.04
C TYR A 287 10.22 4.87 9.66
N HIS A 288 11.13 3.90 9.56
CA HIS A 288 11.31 3.01 8.43
C HIS A 288 11.48 1.58 8.95
N VAL A 289 10.73 0.63 8.41
CA VAL A 289 10.96 -0.80 8.61
C VAL A 289 11.55 -1.40 7.34
N ASP A 290 12.67 -2.09 7.50
CA ASP A 290 13.41 -2.69 6.40
C ASP A 290 13.02 -4.15 6.15
N GLY A 291 13.71 -4.73 5.18
CA GLY A 291 13.55 -6.11 4.73
C GLY A 291 13.93 -7.19 5.74
N GLN A 292 14.41 -6.83 6.92
CA GLN A 292 14.83 -7.75 7.97
C GLN A 292 14.05 -7.52 9.27
N GLY A 293 13.00 -6.69 9.22
CA GLY A 293 12.22 -6.32 10.39
C GLY A 293 12.95 -5.33 11.30
N ARG A 294 14.00 -4.67 10.82
CA ARG A 294 14.68 -3.61 11.55
C ARG A 294 13.93 -2.30 11.38
N ILE A 295 13.60 -1.68 12.51
CA ILE A 295 12.96 -0.38 12.56
C ILE A 295 14.02 0.67 12.91
N THR A 296 14.24 1.59 11.97
CA THR A 296 15.03 2.80 12.18
C THR A 296 14.08 3.99 12.34
N ALA A 297 14.41 4.93 13.23
CA ALA A 297 13.62 6.13 13.44
C ALA A 297 14.50 7.38 13.44
N VAL A 298 14.04 8.43 12.76
CA VAL A 298 14.73 9.72 12.67
C VAL A 298 13.83 10.81 13.22
N THR A 299 14.31 11.57 14.21
CA THR A 299 13.60 12.76 14.67
C THR A 299 13.71 13.83 13.59
N VAL A 300 12.60 14.24 12.98
CA VAL A 300 12.60 15.11 11.80
C VAL A 300 13.24 16.47 12.09
N ALA A 301 12.91 17.06 13.25
CA ALA A 301 13.38 18.40 13.63
C ALA A 301 14.91 18.48 13.85
N THR A 302 15.51 17.44 14.45
CA THR A 302 16.92 17.47 14.85
C THR A 302 17.80 16.60 13.95
N GLY A 303 17.21 15.62 13.28
CA GLY A 303 17.94 14.58 12.58
C GLY A 303 18.51 13.48 13.44
N ALA A 304 18.22 13.48 14.74
CA ALA A 304 18.71 12.44 15.63
C ALA A 304 18.17 11.08 15.19
N VAL A 305 19.09 10.18 14.84
CA VAL A 305 18.80 8.79 14.49
C VAL A 305 18.77 7.98 15.77
N ARG A 306 17.66 7.26 16.00
CA ARG A 306 17.57 6.30 17.10
C ARG A 306 18.27 5.01 16.72
N ARG A 307 18.84 4.32 17.72
CA ARG A 307 19.26 2.93 17.56
C ARG A 307 18.11 2.07 17.04
N ASP A 308 18.47 1.14 16.15
CA ASP A 308 17.53 0.21 15.58
C ASP A 308 16.88 -0.70 16.61
N VAL A 309 15.64 -1.06 16.32
CA VAL A 309 14.88 -2.11 16.98
C VAL A 309 14.65 -3.22 15.97
N VAL A 310 15.01 -4.47 16.30
CA VAL A 310 14.79 -5.60 15.40
C VAL A 310 13.59 -6.38 15.88
N LEU A 311 12.58 -6.51 15.02
CA LEU A 311 11.38 -7.27 15.32
C LEU A 311 11.68 -8.77 15.32
N PRO A 312 11.06 -9.55 16.23
CA PRO A 312 11.14 -11.00 16.21
C PRO A 312 10.21 -11.55 15.12
N MET A 313 10.59 -11.34 13.86
CA MET A 313 9.83 -11.78 12.70
C MET A 313 10.30 -13.16 12.23
N PRO A 314 9.38 -14.06 11.85
CA PRO A 314 9.76 -15.29 11.19
C PRO A 314 10.35 -14.99 9.80
N PRO A 315 11.22 -15.87 9.26
CA PRO A 315 11.58 -15.80 7.86
C PRO A 315 10.32 -15.87 6.98
N TYR A 316 10.26 -15.06 5.93
CA TYR A 316 9.15 -15.04 4.99
C TYR A 316 9.66 -14.94 3.55
N GLN A 317 8.78 -15.18 2.59
CA GLN A 317 9.05 -15.05 1.16
C GLN A 317 8.58 -13.69 0.64
N VAL A 318 9.24 -13.15 -0.37
CA VAL A 318 8.85 -11.89 -1.03
C VAL A 318 7.39 -11.99 -1.49
N GLY A 319 6.60 -10.93 -1.23
CA GLY A 319 5.17 -10.89 -1.58
C GLY A 319 4.24 -11.58 -0.56
N MET A 320 4.77 -12.14 0.53
CA MET A 320 4.00 -12.83 1.56
C MET A 320 3.87 -12.05 2.87
N ALA A 321 4.28 -10.77 2.86
CA ALA A 321 4.13 -9.87 4.00
C ALA A 321 3.65 -8.48 3.58
N LEU A 322 2.78 -7.87 4.41
CA LEU A 322 2.36 -6.48 4.27
C LEU A 322 2.51 -5.76 5.61
N THR A 323 2.89 -4.49 5.54
CA THR A 323 2.96 -3.61 6.71
C THR A 323 1.86 -2.55 6.69
N TYR A 324 1.42 -2.16 7.87
CA TYR A 324 0.56 -0.98 8.08
C TYR A 324 0.93 -0.31 9.41
N TRP A 325 0.90 1.01 9.44
CA TRP A 325 1.26 1.80 10.61
C TRP A 325 0.06 2.50 11.23
N SER A 326 -0.02 2.52 12.56
CA SER A 326 -1.01 3.31 13.30
C SER A 326 -0.39 3.86 14.59
N GLY A 327 -0.06 5.15 14.58
CA GLY A 327 0.64 5.76 15.71
C GLY A 327 2.03 5.15 15.92
N ASN A 328 2.34 4.74 17.14
CA ASN A 328 3.60 4.05 17.45
C ASN A 328 3.56 2.54 17.19
N ARG A 329 2.51 2.02 16.52
CA ARG A 329 2.34 0.58 16.26
C ARG A 329 2.60 0.25 14.81
N LEU A 330 3.36 -0.81 14.59
CA LEU A 330 3.55 -1.45 13.29
C LEU A 330 2.76 -2.77 13.27
N HIS A 331 1.88 -2.90 12.30
CA HIS A 331 1.16 -4.13 12.02
C HIS A 331 1.81 -4.84 10.85
N VAL A 332 2.11 -6.13 11.04
CA VAL A 332 2.71 -6.98 10.02
C VAL A 332 1.75 -8.13 9.76
N LEU A 333 1.17 -8.16 8.57
CA LEU A 333 0.50 -9.33 8.03
C LEU A 333 1.57 -10.24 7.42
N HIS A 334 1.57 -11.50 7.79
CA HIS A 334 2.44 -12.53 7.21
C HIS A 334 1.63 -13.77 6.86
N GLN A 335 1.73 -14.22 5.60
CA GLN A 335 1.22 -15.50 5.12
C GLN A 335 2.40 -16.49 5.02
N PRO A 336 2.37 -17.62 5.75
CA PRO A 336 3.38 -18.67 5.60
C PRO A 336 3.40 -19.25 4.18
N ALA A 337 4.58 -19.74 3.75
CA ALA A 337 4.75 -20.43 2.47
C ALA A 337 3.95 -21.74 2.37
N ASP A 338 3.79 -22.45 3.50
CA ASP A 338 2.79 -23.50 3.62
C ASP A 338 1.40 -22.83 3.73
N LEU A 339 0.69 -22.77 2.59
CA LEU A 339 -0.62 -22.12 2.49
C LEU A 339 -1.73 -22.84 3.29
N GLY A 340 -1.45 -24.03 3.82
CA GLY A 340 -2.32 -24.70 4.80
C GLY A 340 -2.29 -24.05 6.19
N GLN A 341 -1.23 -23.29 6.50
CA GLN A 341 -1.11 -22.56 7.77
C GLN A 341 -1.86 -21.22 7.71
N PRO A 342 -2.49 -20.81 8.84
CA PRO A 342 -3.16 -19.53 8.90
C PRO A 342 -2.17 -18.37 8.75
N ALA A 343 -2.60 -17.32 8.06
CA ALA A 343 -1.90 -16.05 8.11
C ALA A 343 -1.97 -15.44 9.50
N THR A 344 -1.04 -14.55 9.80
CA THR A 344 -0.97 -13.86 11.09
C THR A 344 -0.86 -12.36 10.87
N LEU A 345 -1.68 -11.59 11.61
CA LEU A 345 -1.55 -10.15 11.74
C LEU A 345 -1.01 -9.85 13.13
N THR A 346 0.25 -9.47 13.20
CA THR A 346 0.94 -9.17 14.45
C THR A 346 1.13 -7.67 14.61
N THR A 347 0.76 -7.13 15.76
CA THR A 347 0.98 -5.74 16.13
C THR A 347 2.21 -5.66 17.02
N TYR A 348 3.18 -4.84 16.63
CA TYR A 348 4.39 -4.55 17.38
C TYR A 348 4.36 -3.12 17.91
N ASP A 349 4.96 -2.91 19.09
CA ASP A 349 5.38 -1.58 19.51
C ASP A 349 6.65 -1.20 18.74
N ALA A 350 6.61 -0.12 17.96
CA ALA A 350 7.73 0.26 17.10
C ALA A 350 8.91 0.87 17.85
N ASP A 351 8.72 1.26 19.12
CA ASP A 351 9.77 1.81 19.97
C ASP A 351 10.45 0.71 20.79
N ALA A 352 9.69 -0.28 21.27
CA ALA A 352 10.21 -1.38 22.08
C ALA A 352 10.53 -2.66 21.29
N GLY A 353 9.93 -2.84 20.10
CA GLY A 353 10.09 -4.05 19.27
C GLY A 353 9.32 -5.26 19.78
N THR A 354 8.51 -5.08 20.82
CA THR A 354 7.76 -6.15 21.46
C THR A 354 6.45 -6.41 20.71
N SER A 355 6.09 -7.69 20.59
CA SER A 355 4.77 -8.08 20.07
C SER A 355 3.71 -7.76 21.13
N LEU A 356 2.68 -7.02 20.74
CA LEU A 356 1.57 -6.60 21.60
C LEU A 356 0.36 -7.51 21.45
N ARG A 357 0.07 -7.92 20.21
CA ARG A 357 -1.10 -8.73 19.86
C ARG A 357 -0.83 -9.51 18.58
N GLN A 358 -1.39 -10.70 18.48
CA GLN A 358 -1.42 -11.47 17.25
C GLN A 358 -2.84 -11.96 16.97
N LEU A 359 -3.26 -11.83 15.71
CA LEU A 359 -4.53 -12.35 15.21
C LEU A 359 -4.25 -13.39 14.12
N GLN A 360 -4.80 -14.60 14.25
CA GLN A 360 -4.77 -15.59 13.18
C GLN A 360 -5.90 -15.32 12.19
N ILE A 361 -5.58 -15.37 10.90
CA ILE A 361 -6.53 -15.13 9.81
C ILE A 361 -6.68 -16.43 9.02
N LYS A 362 -7.87 -17.01 9.09
CA LYS A 362 -8.15 -18.31 8.46
C LYS A 362 -8.56 -18.12 7.00
N GLY A 363 -8.12 -19.03 6.14
CA GLY A 363 -8.52 -19.11 4.73
C GLY A 363 -7.82 -18.12 3.78
N LEU A 364 -6.90 -17.28 4.27
CA LEU A 364 -6.13 -16.38 3.40
C LEU A 364 -5.23 -17.17 2.43
N GLY A 365 -4.59 -18.25 2.90
CA GLY A 365 -3.73 -19.11 2.08
C GLY A 365 -4.43 -19.68 0.85
N ALA A 366 -5.70 -20.11 0.99
CA ALA A 366 -6.50 -20.59 -0.15
C ALA A 366 -6.76 -19.49 -1.20
N LEU A 367 -6.90 -18.23 -0.77
CA LEU A 367 -7.07 -17.11 -1.71
C LEU A 367 -5.78 -16.78 -2.45
N VAL A 368 -4.63 -16.98 -1.79
CA VAL A 368 -3.30 -16.82 -2.39
C VAL A 368 -3.00 -17.95 -3.37
N GLU A 369 -3.35 -19.19 -3.02
CA GLU A 369 -3.20 -20.39 -3.88
C GLU A 369 -3.99 -20.25 -5.19
N GLU A 370 -5.15 -19.60 -5.14
CA GLU A 370 -5.92 -19.17 -6.31
C GLU A 370 -5.24 -18.02 -7.09
N GLY A 371 -3.91 -17.90 -7.01
CA GLY A 371 -3.00 -16.90 -7.58
C GLY A 371 -3.48 -15.48 -7.41
N ALA A 372 -3.58 -15.06 -6.16
CA ALA A 372 -3.64 -13.66 -5.78
C ALA A 372 -2.43 -13.36 -4.87
N ALA A 373 -1.76 -12.24 -5.09
CA ALA A 373 -0.66 -11.78 -4.23
C ALA A 373 -1.19 -10.79 -3.18
N LEU A 374 -0.52 -10.69 -2.04
CA LEU A 374 -0.83 -9.62 -1.08
C LEU A 374 -0.49 -8.26 -1.71
N GLY A 375 -1.44 -7.32 -1.70
CA GLY A 375 -1.31 -6.01 -2.37
C GLY A 375 -1.20 -4.81 -1.43
N ASP A 376 -2.19 -4.62 -0.55
CA ASP A 376 -2.21 -3.52 0.43
C ASP A 376 -2.96 -3.96 1.70
N LEU A 377 -2.69 -3.27 2.81
CA LEU A 377 -3.25 -3.57 4.13
C LEU A 377 -3.73 -2.28 4.79
N LEU A 378 -4.94 -2.33 5.35
CA LEU A 378 -5.44 -1.37 6.32
C LEU A 378 -5.77 -2.11 7.61
N VAL A 379 -5.30 -1.59 8.75
CA VAL A 379 -5.77 -2.04 10.06
C VAL A 379 -6.77 -1.01 10.59
N LEU A 380 -7.95 -1.49 10.97
CA LEU A 380 -9.03 -0.67 11.47
C LEU A 380 -8.92 -0.58 13.00
N PRO A 381 -8.76 0.62 13.57
CA PRO A 381 -8.55 0.81 15.01
C PRO A 381 -9.75 0.39 15.87
#